data_AF-A0A4Y7JSX7-F1
#
_entry.id   AF-A0A4Y7JSX7-F1
#
_cell.length_a   1.000
_cell.length_b   1.000
_cell.length_c   1.000
_cell.angle_alpha   90.00
_cell.angle_beta   90.00
_cell.angle_gamma   90.00
#
_symmetry.space_group_name_H-M   'P 1'
#
loop_
_entity.id
_entity.type
_entity.pdbx_description
1 polymer ?
#
loop_
_entity_poly.entity_id
_entity_poly.type
_entity_poly.pdbx_seq_one_letter_code
_entity_poly.pdbx_strand_id
1 'polypeptide(L)'
;MKINFWVEEKIHEKWKANKRNMRLEHFDEKKTDAQNRASCPNEVIDTQWANMLIYWCSPEFKVRIENGNASRKHLVVPHHGGTKSFVNHPIEKRQRKRKQVKRLCIEKPIEPEKGKLPTL
;
A
#
# COMPACT_ATOMS: atom_id res chain seq x y z
N MET A 1 -34.20 9.64 -16.57
CA MET A 1 -33.48 10.37 -15.50
C MET A 1 -32.00 10.00 -15.61
N LYS A 2 -31.10 10.94 -15.92
CA LYS A 2 -29.65 10.65 -15.95
C LYS A 2 -29.12 10.69 -14.52
N ILE A 3 -28.51 9.60 -14.08
CA ILE A 3 -27.83 9.55 -12.79
C ILE A 3 -26.46 10.21 -12.97
N ASN A 4 -26.04 11.02 -11.99
CA ASN A 4 -24.73 11.67 -12.05
C ASN A 4 -23.64 10.60 -11.89
N PHE A 5 -22.56 10.72 -12.66
CA PHE A 5 -21.43 9.77 -12.62
C PHE A 5 -20.89 9.52 -11.21
N TRP A 6 -20.78 10.57 -10.39
CA TRP A 6 -20.31 10.43 -9.00
C TRP A 6 -21.26 9.61 -8.12
N VAL A 7 -22.58 9.65 -8.40
CA VAL A 7 -23.56 8.83 -7.70
C VAL A 7 -23.39 7.36 -8.09
N GLU A 8 -23.18 7.07 -9.37
CA GLU A 8 -22.90 5.71 -9.85
C GLU A 8 -21.61 5.15 -9.24
N GLU A 9 -20.56 5.97 -9.16
CA GLU A 9 -19.30 5.60 -8.52
C GLU A 9 -19.51 5.23 -7.05
N LYS A 10 -20.26 6.04 -6.30
CA LYS A 10 -20.55 5.78 -4.88
C LYS A 10 -21.39 4.53 -4.67
N ILE A 11 -22.40 4.30 -5.51
CA ILE A 11 -23.20 3.07 -5.49
C ILE A 11 -22.30 1.87 -5.73
N HIS A 12 -21.40 1.94 -6.71
CA HIS A 12 -20.46 0.86 -7.03
C HIS A 12 -19.48 0.58 -5.90
N GLU A 13 -18.92 1.62 -5.27
CA GLU A 13 -18.06 1.48 -4.09
C GLU A 13 -18.78 0.78 -2.95
N LYS A 14 -19.99 1.23 -2.61
CA LYS A 14 -20.83 0.62 -1.57
C LYS A 14 -21.17 -0.82 -1.89
N TRP A 15 -21.51 -1.11 -3.15
CA TRP A 15 -21.77 -2.47 -3.60
C TRP A 15 -20.55 -3.39 -3.47
N LYS A 16 -19.35 -2.93 -3.86
CA LYS A 16 -18.11 -3.71 -3.67
C LYS A 16 -17.83 -3.97 -2.19
N ALA A 17 -18.00 -2.96 -1.34
CA ALA A 17 -17.81 -3.08 0.10
C ALA A 17 -18.80 -4.09 0.71
N ASN A 18 -20.07 -4.00 0.32
CA ASN A 18 -21.11 -4.93 0.76
C ASN A 18 -20.76 -6.38 0.40
N LYS A 19 -20.40 -6.65 -0.86
CA LYS A 19 -19.97 -7.98 -1.31
C LYS A 19 -18.77 -8.53 -0.52
N ARG A 20 -17.82 -7.66 -0.16
CA ARG A 20 -16.67 -8.06 0.66
C ARG A 20 -17.13 -8.45 2.08
N ASN A 21 -17.97 -7.64 2.71
CA ASN A 21 -18.46 -7.90 4.07
C ASN A 21 -19.30 -9.18 4.12
N MET A 22 -20.21 -9.36 3.15
CA MET A 22 -20.99 -10.59 3.00
C MET A 22 -20.11 -11.84 2.94
N ARG A 23 -19.00 -11.78 2.17
CA ARG A 23 -18.07 -12.91 2.12
C ARG A 23 -17.41 -13.17 3.48
N LEU A 24 -17.01 -12.12 4.19
CA LEU A 24 -16.34 -12.25 5.49
C LEU A 24 -17.28 -12.83 6.57
N GLU A 25 -18.56 -12.48 6.52
CA GLU A 25 -19.54 -12.85 7.54
C GLU A 25 -20.20 -14.21 7.27
N HIS A 26 -20.48 -14.53 6.00
CA HIS A 26 -21.35 -15.66 5.64
C HIS A 26 -20.67 -16.76 4.84
N PHE A 27 -19.48 -16.53 4.28
CA PHE A 27 -18.77 -17.51 3.47
C PHE A 27 -17.55 -18.06 4.20
N ASP A 28 -17.45 -19.39 4.23
CA ASP A 28 -16.30 -20.09 4.78
C ASP A 28 -15.77 -21.10 3.76
N GLU A 29 -14.50 -20.97 3.40
CA GLU A 29 -13.82 -21.83 2.43
C GLU A 29 -13.69 -23.28 2.92
N LYS A 30 -13.81 -23.52 4.23
CA LYS A 30 -13.76 -24.87 4.83
C LYS A 30 -15.11 -25.57 4.83
N LYS A 31 -16.21 -24.84 4.65
CA LYS A 31 -17.56 -25.40 4.61
C LYS A 31 -17.87 -26.01 3.25
N THR A 32 -18.80 -26.95 3.23
CA THR A 32 -19.31 -27.51 1.97
C THR A 32 -20.18 -26.48 1.23
N ASP A 33 -20.34 -26.65 -0.09
CA ASP A 33 -21.17 -25.74 -0.92
C ASP A 33 -22.60 -25.63 -0.37
N ALA A 34 -23.18 -26.74 0.08
CA ALA A 34 -24.52 -26.78 0.68
C ALA A 34 -24.61 -25.95 1.98
N GLN A 35 -23.59 -26.03 2.84
CA GLN A 35 -23.53 -25.24 4.07
C GLN A 35 -23.36 -23.74 3.79
N ASN A 36 -22.56 -23.39 2.78
CA ASN A 36 -22.38 -22.00 2.35
C ASN A 36 -23.66 -21.45 1.69
N ARG A 37 -24.39 -22.24 0.91
CA ARG A 37 -25.71 -21.86 0.39
C ARG A 37 -26.72 -21.61 1.51
N ALA A 38 -26.75 -22.46 2.53
CA ALA A 38 -27.64 -22.29 3.68
C ALA A 38 -27.28 -21.07 4.56
N SER A 39 -26.07 -20.53 4.43
CA SER A 39 -25.63 -19.32 5.15
C SER A 39 -26.06 -18.02 4.46
N CYS A 40 -26.96 -18.08 3.47
CA CYS A 40 -27.49 -16.93 2.74
C CYS A 40 -28.13 -15.90 3.69
N PRO A 41 -27.76 -14.61 3.61
CA PRO A 41 -28.46 -13.55 4.36
C PRO A 41 -29.89 -13.36 3.85
N ASN A 42 -30.85 -13.13 4.75
CA ASN A 42 -32.27 -12.92 4.41
C ASN A 42 -32.53 -11.77 3.44
N GLU A 43 -31.64 -10.78 3.39
CA GLU A 43 -31.77 -9.59 2.54
C GLU A 43 -31.36 -9.85 1.08
N VAL A 44 -30.76 -11.01 0.79
CA VAL A 44 -30.16 -11.32 -0.51
C VAL A 44 -30.98 -12.39 -1.20
N ILE A 45 -31.24 -12.18 -2.49
CA ILE A 45 -31.96 -13.16 -3.31
C ILE A 45 -31.06 -14.39 -3.51
N ASP A 46 -31.60 -15.59 -3.29
CA ASP A 46 -30.87 -16.87 -3.37
C ASP A 46 -30.08 -17.07 -4.67
N THR A 47 -30.65 -16.65 -5.80
CA THR A 47 -29.96 -16.74 -7.11
C THR A 47 -28.73 -15.84 -7.17
N GLN A 48 -28.80 -14.65 -6.57
CA GLN A 48 -27.65 -13.76 -6.48
C GLN A 48 -26.59 -14.36 -5.57
N TRP A 49 -26.99 -14.90 -4.42
CA TRP A 49 -26.08 -15.58 -3.49
C TRP A 49 -25.36 -16.76 -4.14
N ALA A 50 -26.09 -17.64 -4.84
CA ALA A 50 -25.50 -18.76 -5.56
C ALA A 50 -24.45 -18.31 -6.59
N ASN A 51 -24.75 -17.25 -7.37
CA ASN A 51 -23.80 -16.69 -8.32
C ASN A 51 -22.55 -16.12 -7.63
N MET A 52 -22.70 -15.53 -6.44
CA MET A 52 -21.57 -15.05 -5.65
C MET A 52 -20.69 -16.20 -5.15
N LEU A 53 -21.27 -17.29 -4.66
CA LEU A 53 -20.54 -18.47 -4.22
C LEU A 53 -19.74 -19.09 -5.37
N ILE A 54 -20.36 -19.25 -6.54
CA ILE A 54 -19.69 -19.74 -7.75
C ILE A 54 -18.49 -18.85 -8.10
N TYR A 55 -18.71 -17.52 -8.08
CA TYR A 55 -17.66 -16.56 -8.34
C TYR A 55 -16.51 -16.65 -7.33
N TRP A 56 -16.79 -16.77 -6.03
CA TRP A 56 -15.76 -16.85 -5.00
C TRP A 56 -14.99 -18.17 -4.99
N CYS A 57 -15.64 -19.26 -5.38
CA CYS A 57 -14.99 -20.56 -5.55
C CYS A 57 -14.17 -20.65 -6.85
N SER A 58 -14.38 -19.73 -7.80
CA SER A 58 -13.69 -19.75 -9.09
C SER A 58 -12.16 -19.60 -8.95
N PRO A 59 -11.38 -20.30 -9.80
CA PRO A 59 -9.92 -20.21 -9.76
C PRO A 59 -9.43 -18.78 -10.04
N GLU A 60 -10.10 -18.07 -10.95
CA GLU A 60 -9.77 -16.68 -11.28
C GLU A 60 -9.84 -15.76 -10.06
N PHE A 61 -10.85 -15.94 -9.22
CA PHE A 61 -11.01 -15.14 -8.02
C PHE A 61 -9.95 -15.45 -6.97
N LYS A 62 -9.59 -16.73 -6.80
CA LYS A 62 -8.50 -17.15 -5.90
C LYS A 62 -7.17 -16.51 -6.31
N VAL A 63 -6.81 -16.59 -7.59
CA VAL A 63 -5.61 -15.95 -8.14
C VAL A 63 -5.63 -14.44 -7.91
N ARG A 64 -6.78 -13.79 -8.15
CA ARG A 64 -6.93 -12.34 -7.92
C ARG A 64 -6.65 -11.96 -6.46
N ILE A 65 -7.15 -12.75 -5.51
CA ILE A 65 -6.94 -12.51 -4.08
C ILE A 65 -5.49 -12.73 -3.69
N GLU A 66 -4.89 -13.83 -4.13
CA GLU A 66 -3.49 -14.12 -3.84
C GLU A 66 -2.58 -13.00 -4.35
N ASN A 67 -2.79 -12.54 -5.58
CA ASN A 67 -2.08 -11.40 -6.14
C ASN A 67 -2.30 -10.13 -5.34
N GLY A 68 -3.55 -9.82 -5.00
CA GLY A 68 -3.89 -8.64 -4.18
C GLY A 68 -3.22 -8.66 -2.80
N ASN A 69 -3.21 -9.83 -2.14
CA ASN A 69 -2.56 -10.04 -0.86
C ASN A 69 -1.03 -9.92 -0.98
N ALA A 70 -0.43 -10.48 -2.03
CA ALA A 70 1.00 -10.34 -2.31
C ALA A 70 1.37 -8.87 -2.53
N SER A 71 0.63 -8.15 -3.39
CA SER A 71 0.85 -6.71 -3.60
C SER A 71 0.69 -5.90 -2.31
N ARG A 72 -0.29 -6.22 -1.46
CA ARG A 72 -0.49 -5.55 -0.17
C ARG A 72 0.63 -5.84 0.84
N LYS A 73 1.22 -7.04 0.84
CA LYS A 73 2.40 -7.35 1.69
C LYS A 73 3.61 -6.48 1.32
N HIS A 74 3.76 -6.14 0.04
CA HIS A 74 4.83 -5.26 -0.44
C HIS A 74 4.47 -3.76 -0.41
N LEU A 75 3.24 -3.42 -0.01
CA LEU A 75 2.82 -2.02 0.11
C LEU A 75 3.45 -1.40 1.36
N VAL A 76 4.67 -0.89 1.18
CA VAL A 76 5.28 0.04 2.14
C VAL A 76 4.67 1.41 1.84
N VAL A 77 3.73 1.86 2.68
CA VAL A 77 3.27 3.25 2.64
C VAL A 77 4.32 4.06 3.38
N PRO A 78 5.20 4.83 2.70
CA PRO A 78 6.01 5.80 3.42
C PRO A 78 5.03 6.74 4.12
N HIS A 79 5.16 6.88 5.44
CA HIS A 79 4.40 7.86 6.20
C HIS A 79 4.67 9.24 5.58
N HIS A 80 3.71 9.79 4.86
CA HIS A 80 3.83 11.13 4.25
C HIS A 80 3.68 12.25 5.30
N GLY A 81 3.52 11.91 6.58
CA GLY A 81 3.55 12.87 7.68
C GLY A 81 4.97 13.22 8.09
N GLY A 82 5.75 13.82 7.18
CA GLY A 82 6.80 14.73 7.62
C GLY A 82 6.13 16.06 7.95
N THR A 83 6.27 16.53 9.18
CA THR A 83 5.78 17.83 9.73
C THR A 83 6.32 19.08 9.01
N LYS A 84 6.80 18.97 7.77
CA LYS A 84 7.54 20.01 7.07
C LYS A 84 6.91 20.30 5.71
N SER A 85 6.50 21.55 5.52
CA SER A 85 6.02 22.05 4.23
C SER A 85 7.10 21.91 3.15
N PHE A 86 6.69 21.66 1.90
CA PHE A 86 7.56 21.66 0.72
C PHE A 86 8.39 22.95 0.59
N VAL A 87 7.90 24.05 1.18
CA VAL A 87 8.55 25.37 1.27
C VAL A 87 9.89 25.33 2.02
N ASN A 88 10.03 24.43 3.01
CA ASN A 88 11.25 24.34 3.83
C ASN A 88 12.38 23.53 3.17
N HIS A 89 12.08 22.76 2.13
CA HIS A 89 13.02 21.91 1.42
C HIS A 89 14.20 22.68 0.76
N PRO A 90 13.99 23.81 0.04
CA PRO A 90 15.09 24.60 -0.51
C PRO A 90 15.96 25.26 0.57
N ILE A 91 15.36 25.69 1.70
CA ILE A 91 16.09 26.29 2.82
C ILE A 91 17.03 25.26 3.44
N GLU A 92 16.54 24.04 3.66
CA GLU A 92 17.34 22.96 4.24
C GLU A 92 18.48 22.52 3.31
N LYS A 93 18.22 22.41 1.99
CA LYS A 93 19.28 22.15 1.00
C LYS A 93 20.38 23.20 1.06
N ARG A 94 20.02 24.49 1.19
CA ARG A 94 20.99 25.59 1.35
C ARG A 94 21.78 25.46 2.65
N GLN A 95 21.14 25.12 3.77
CA GLN A 95 21.83 24.94 5.05
C GLN A 95 22.77 23.73 5.06
N ARG A 96 22.38 22.60 4.46
CA ARG A 96 23.23 21.39 4.32
C ARG A 96 24.48 21.69 3.50
N LYS A 97 24.32 22.35 2.34
CA LYS A 97 25.45 22.81 1.52
C LYS A 97 26.40 23.72 2.30
N ARG A 98 25.86 24.72 3.03
CA ARG A 98 26.66 25.62 3.89
C ARG A 98 27.46 24.86 4.96
N LYS A 99 26.87 23.85 5.61
CA LYS A 99 27.57 23.02 6.62
C LYS A 99 28.66 22.15 6.00
N GLN A 100 28.47 21.66 4.77
CA GLN A 100 29.47 20.84 4.07
C GLN A 100 30.66 21.67 3.61
N VAL A 101 30.42 22.85 3.03
CA VAL A 101 31.47 23.80 2.68
C VAL A 101 32.29 24.18 3.92
N LYS A 102 31.64 24.47 5.05
CA LYS A 102 32.35 24.76 6.31
C LYS A 102 33.25 23.62 6.80
N ARG A 103 32.86 22.35 6.64
CA ARG A 103 33.70 21.19 7.01
C ARG A 103 34.95 21.11 6.14
N LEU A 104 34.77 21.20 4.82
CA LEU A 104 35.87 21.17 3.85
C LEU A 104 36.86 22.32 4.05
N CYS A 105 36.41 23.48 4.52
CA CYS A 105 37.30 24.61 4.81
C CYS A 105 38.12 24.45 6.11
N ILE A 106 37.70 23.57 7.04
CA ILE A 106 38.41 23.32 8.31
C ILE A 106 39.52 22.28 8.08
N GLU A 107 39.30 21.33 7.18
CA GLU A 107 40.31 20.34 6.75
C GLU A 107 41.29 20.98 5.75
N LYS A 108 42.23 21.81 6.22
CA LYS A 108 43.36 22.24 5.39
C LYS A 108 44.40 21.10 5.29
N PRO A 109 45.08 20.90 4.13
CA PRO A 109 46.07 19.84 3.99
C PRO A 109 47.29 20.14 4.87
N ILE A 110 47.75 19.15 5.62
CA ILE A 110 49.04 19.19 6.31
C ILE A 110 50.10 18.82 5.27
N GLU A 111 50.99 19.74 4.90
CA GLU A 111 52.11 19.42 4.02
C GLU A 111 53.12 18.53 4.76
N PRO A 112 53.56 17.39 4.19
CA PRO A 112 54.50 16.51 4.85
C PRO A 112 55.91 17.11 4.85
N GLU A 113 56.49 17.30 6.04
CA GLU A 113 57.89 17.69 6.22
C GLU A 113 58.83 16.64 5.62
N LYS A 114 59.79 17.10 4.80
CA LYS A 114 60.80 16.26 4.15
C LYS A 114 61.93 15.92 5.13
N GLY A 115 62.15 14.63 5.38
CA GLY A 115 63.50 14.06 5.56
C GLY A 115 63.76 13.27 6.84
N LYS A 116 64.10 11.98 6.69
CA LYS A 116 65.46 11.40 6.83
C LYS A 116 65.39 9.87 6.69
N LEU A 117 66.21 9.32 5.78
CA LEU A 117 66.42 7.88 5.59
C LEU A 117 67.29 7.33 6.74
N PRO A 118 66.94 6.19 7.37
CA PRO A 118 67.83 5.53 8.32
C PRO A 118 68.85 4.64 7.59
N THR A 119 70.12 4.87 7.90
CA THR A 119 71.29 4.04 7.58
C THR A 119 71.24 2.72 8.34
N LEU A 120 71.49 1.61 7.63
CA LEU A 120 72.18 0.43 8.14
C LEU A 120 73.19 -0.03 7.09
#